data_AF-A0A432SBB9-F1
#
_entry.id   AF-A0A432SBB9-F1
#
_cell.length_a   1.000
_cell.length_b   1.000
_cell.length_c   1.000
_cell.angle_alpha   90.00
_cell.angle_beta   90.00
_cell.angle_gamma   90.00
#
_symmetry.space_group_name_H-M   'P 1'
#
loop_
_entity.id
_entity.type
_entity.pdbx_description
1 polymer ?
#
loop_
_entity_poly.entity_id
_entity_poly.type
_entity_poly.pdbx_seq_one_letter_code
_entity_poly.pdbx_strand_id
1 'polypeptide(L)' 'MKPTILDKTKAELSQEISPSFRAKQIFQWLYTQYVDDFDAMKNLPQTMRHMLCNRYDLMPLTLLKKEHSSDGTIKY' A
#
# COMPACT_ATOMS: atom_id res chain seq x y z
N MET A 1 7.49 -1.13 14.97
CA MET A 1 6.48 -1.48 13.94
C MET A 1 6.41 -0.30 12.99
N LYS A 2 6.54 -0.50 11.68
CA LYS A 2 6.47 0.63 10.74
C LYS A 2 5.01 1.09 10.66
N PRO A 3 4.74 2.39 10.48
CA PRO A 3 3.38 2.83 10.20
C PRO A 3 2.89 2.20 8.89
N THR A 4 1.61 1.87 8.81
CA THR A 4 1.03 1.46 7.53
C THR A 4 0.87 2.66 6.61
N ILE A 5 1.23 2.51 5.33
CA ILE A 5 1.04 3.58 4.36
C ILE A 5 -0.44 3.86 4.11
N LEU A 6 -1.31 2.89 4.40
CA LEU A 6 -2.76 2.99 4.21
C LEU A 6 -3.45 3.95 5.19
N ASP A 7 -2.80 4.27 6.32
CA ASP A 7 -3.32 5.23 7.31
C ASP A 7 -3.09 6.68 6.87
N LYS A 8 -2.28 6.90 5.83
CA LYS A 8 -1.94 8.24 5.35
C LYS A 8 -2.95 8.71 4.32
N THR A 9 -3.38 9.95 4.46
CA THR A 9 -4.12 10.66 3.41
C THR A 9 -3.20 11.09 2.27
N LYS A 10 -3.78 11.38 1.10
CA LYS A 10 -3.01 11.87 -0.06
C LYS A 10 -2.30 13.19 0.26
N ALA A 11 -2.92 14.04 1.07
CA ALA A 11 -2.35 15.33 1.46
C ALA A 11 -1.11 15.15 2.34
N GLU A 12 -1.18 14.31 3.37
CA GLU A 12 -0.03 14.00 4.24
C GLU A 12 1.10 13.35 3.44
N LEU A 13 0.78 12.38 2.58
CA LEU A 13 1.78 11.73 1.73
C LEU A 13 2.44 12.73 0.76
N SER A 14 1.72 13.75 0.32
CA SER A 14 2.27 14.82 -0.55
C SER A 14 3.22 15.77 0.18
N GLN A 15 3.13 15.87 1.50
CA GLN A 15 4.06 16.65 2.33
C GLN A 15 5.32 15.85 2.66
N GLU A 16 5.18 14.54 2.86
CA GLU A 16 6.30 13.66 3.21
C GLU A 16 7.08 13.16 1.98
N ILE A 17 6.49 13.20 0.79
CA ILE A 17 7.10 12.70 -0.45
C ILE A 17 7.27 13.84 -1.45
N SER A 18 8.52 14.04 -1.85
CA SER A 18 8.89 14.99 -2.89
C SER A 18 9.32 14.28 -4.18
N PRO A 19 8.93 14.80 -5.36
CA PRO A 19 7.97 15.88 -5.57
C PRO A 19 6.52 15.44 -5.26
N SER A 20 5.65 16.40 -4.91
CA SER A 20 4.29 16.12 -4.41
C SER A 20 3.41 15.28 -5.34
N PHE A 21 3.64 15.33 -6.66
CA PHE A 21 2.91 14.50 -7.62
C PHE A 21 3.14 12.99 -7.41
N ARG A 22 4.24 12.59 -6.77
CA ARG A 22 4.54 11.18 -6.46
C ARG A 22 3.51 10.59 -5.50
N ALA A 23 2.95 11.40 -4.61
CA ALA A 23 1.88 10.94 -3.74
C ALA A 23 0.64 10.50 -4.53
N LYS A 24 0.31 11.20 -5.63
CA LYS A 24 -0.78 10.77 -6.52
C LYS A 24 -0.50 9.43 -7.17
N GLN A 25 0.74 9.18 -7.60
CA GLN A 25 1.13 7.89 -8.20
C GLN A 25 1.00 6.75 -7.20
N ILE A 26 1.52 6.94 -5.98
CA ILE A 26 1.41 5.95 -4.89
C ILE A 26 -0.05 5.66 -4.56
N PHE A 27 -0.87 6.71 -4.41
CA PHE A 27 -2.32 6.54 -4.18
C PHE A 27 -3.02 5.73 -5.26
N GLN A 28 -2.66 5.93 -6.52
CA GLN A 28 -3.25 5.17 -7.62
C GLN A 28 -2.85 3.68 -7.55
N TRP A 29 -1.62 3.37 -7.14
CA TRP A 29 -1.21 2.00 -6.92
C TRP A 29 -1.96 1.34 -5.76
N LEU A 30 -2.11 2.05 -4.65
CA LEU A 30 -2.78 1.53 -3.44
C LEU A 30 -4.29 1.33 -3.64
N TYR A 31 -4.98 2.31 -4.20
CA TYR A 31 -6.46 2.35 -4.20
C TYR A 31 -7.11 2.06 -5.55
N THR A 32 -6.33 1.97 -6.64
CA THR A 32 -6.86 1.60 -7.97
C THR A 32 -6.31 0.28 -8.46
N GLN A 33 -5.01 0.02 -8.21
CA GLN A 33 -4.37 -1.22 -8.64
C GLN A 33 -4.29 -2.27 -7.53
N TYR A 34 -4.56 -1.88 -6.27
CA TYR A 34 -4.54 -2.74 -5.10
C TYR A 34 -3.25 -3.57 -4.98
N VAL A 35 -2.10 -2.95 -5.27
CA VAL A 35 -0.82 -3.64 -5.12
C VAL A 35 -0.50 -3.87 -3.64
N ASP A 36 0.13 -4.99 -3.36
CA ASP A 36 0.59 -5.44 -2.05
C ASP A 36 2.10 -5.21 -1.83
N ASP A 37 2.82 -4.78 -2.87
CA ASP A 37 4.28 -4.55 -2.86
C ASP A 37 4.65 -3.19 -3.48
N PHE A 38 5.60 -2.49 -2.84
CA PHE A 38 6.19 -1.27 -3.38
C PHE A 38 6.96 -1.52 -4.68
N ASP A 39 7.56 -2.70 -4.87
CA ASP A 39 8.28 -3.06 -6.11
C ASP A 39 7.38 -3.17 -7.34
N ALA A 40 6.07 -3.36 -7.15
CA ALA A 40 5.09 -3.30 -8.23
C ALA A 40 4.92 -1.87 -8.81
N MET A 41 5.31 -0.83 -8.07
CA MET A 41 5.16 0.58 -8.47
C MET A 41 6.25 0.99 -9.49
N LYS A 42 6.16 0.46 -10.71
CA LYS A 42 7.18 0.61 -11.77
C LYS A 42 7.40 2.06 -12.25
N ASN A 43 6.45 2.96 -12.01
CA ASN A 43 6.57 4.37 -12.35
C ASN A 43 7.29 5.22 -11.27
N LEU A 44 7.71 4.61 -10.16
CA LEU A 44 8.54 5.24 -9.13
C LEU A 44 10.03 4.89 -9.34
N PRO A 45 10.96 5.79 -8.98
CA PRO A 45 12.38 5.45 -8.94
C PRO A 45 12.67 4.34 -7.93
N GLN A 46 13.68 3.51 -8.19
CA GLN A 46 14.08 2.44 -7.28
C GLN A 46 14.41 2.95 -5.88
N THR A 47 15.12 4.09 -5.79
CA THR A 47 15.45 4.74 -4.51
C THR A 47 14.21 5.09 -3.70
N MET A 48 13.12 5.51 -4.37
CA MET A 48 11.86 5.84 -3.72
C MET A 48 11.13 4.59 -3.23
N ARG A 49 11.13 3.51 -4.00
CA ARG A 49 10.56 2.22 -3.58
C ARG A 49 11.24 1.68 -2.34
N HIS A 50 12.58 1.71 -2.31
CA HIS A 50 13.35 1.32 -1.12
C HIS A 50 13.04 2.23 0.09
N MET A 51 12.93 3.54 -0.11
CA MET A 51 12.56 4.48 0.95
C MET A 51 11.18 4.15 1.52
N LEU A 52 10.19 3.88 0.67
CA LEU A 52 8.84 3.50 1.07
C LEU A 52 8.84 2.19 1.86
N CYS A 53 9.51 1.16 1.34
CA CYS A 53 9.65 -0.14 2.00
C CYS A 53 10.33 -0.02 3.38
N ASN A 54 11.29 0.89 3.54
CA ASN A 54 11.96 1.12 4.82
C ASN A 54 11.08 1.89 5.82
N ARG A 55 10.23 2.81 5.35
CA ARG A 55 9.44 3.71 6.21
C ARG A 55 8.04 3.21 6.53
N TYR A 56 7.42 2.43 5.65
CA TYR A 56 6.03 2.01 5.80
C TYR A 56 5.85 0.51 5.57
N ASP A 57 4.84 -0.04 6.20
CA ASP A 57 4.27 -1.34 5.84
C ASP A 57 3.08 -1.11 4.88
N LEU A 58 2.93 -1.95 3.85
CA LEU A 58 1.86 -1.79 2.86
C LEU A 58 0.62 -2.63 3.20
N MET A 59 0.82 -3.86 3.66
CA MET A 59 -0.23 -4.74 4.19
C MET A 59 0.19 -5.27 5.57
N PRO A 60 -0.16 -4.57 6.66
CA PRO A 60 0.13 -5.06 8.00
C PRO A 60 -0.76 -6.24 8.41
N LEU A 61 -1.88 -6.46 7.71
CA LEU A 61 -2.83 -7.53 7.99
C LEU A 61 -2.47 -8.77 7.16
N THR A 62 -2.30 -9.90 7.85
CA THR A 62 -2.21 -11.22 7.23
C THR A 62 -3.54 -11.93 7.43
N LEU A 63 -4.06 -12.59 6.39
CA LEU A 63 -5.31 -13.34 6.49
C LEU A 63 -5.08 -14.55 7.40
N LEU A 64 -5.65 -14.53 8.61
CA LEU A 64 -5.43 -15.58 9.61
C LEU A 64 -6.26 -16.84 9.33
N LYS A 65 -7.48 -16.68 8.82
CA LYS A 65 -8.40 -17.80 8.55
C LYS A 65 -9.34 -17.43 7.41
N LYS A 66 -9.64 -18.40 6.56
CA LYS A 66 -10.68 -18.31 5.53
C LYS A 66 -11.61 -19.49 5.70
N GLU A 67 -12.86 -19.25 6.03
CA GLU A 67 -13.86 -20.30 6.20
C GLU A 67 -14.82 -20.32 5.01
N HIS A 68 -14.99 -21.49 4.40
CA HIS A 68 -15.92 -21.71 3.30
C HIS A 68 -17.14 -22.47 3.82
N SER A 69 -18.33 -21.87 3.68
CA SER A 69 -19.61 -22.52 3.93
C SER A 69 -20.01 -23.40 2.74
N SER A 70 -20.81 -24.43 2.99
CA SER A 70 -21.35 -25.32 1.96
C SER A 70 -22.32 -24.62 1.00
N ASP A 71 -22.88 -23.46 1.39
CA ASP A 71 -23.74 -22.61 0.56
C ASP A 71 -22.96 -21.61 -0.32
N GLY A 72 -21.63 -21.66 -0.29
CA GLY A 72 -20.75 -20.76 -1.06
C GLY A 72 -20.39 -19.47 -0.34
N THR A 73 -20.93 -19.21 0.85
CA THR A 73 -20.53 -18.06 1.67
C THR A 73 -19.07 -18.21 2.14
N ILE A 74 -18.27 -17.17 1.92
CA ILE A 74 -16.87 -17.11 2.39
C ILE A 74 -16.79 -16.11 3.54
N LYS A 75 -16.30 -16.56 4.71
CA LYS A 75 -15.92 -15.69 5.83
C LYS A 75 -14.41 -15.50 5.84
N TYR A 76 -14.00 -14.24 5.99
CA TYR A 76 -12.61 -13.77 6.05
C TYR A 76 -12.29 -13.25 7.45
#